data_AF-A0A6H9UN38-F1
#
_entry.id   AF-A0A6H9UN38-F1
#
_cell.length_a   1.000
_cell.length_b   1.000
_cell.length_c   1.000
_cell.angle_alpha   90.00
_cell.angle_beta   90.00
_cell.angle_gamma   90.00
#
_symmetry.space_group_name_H-M   'P 1'
#
loop_
_entity.id
_entity.type
_entity.pdbx_description
1 polymer ?
#
loop_
_entity_poly.entity_id
_entity_poly.type
_entity_poly.pdbx_seq_one_letter_code
_entity_poly.pdbx_strand_id
1 'polypeptide(L)'
;MPAYTVNSDETASTSQALLNDFSQLQDKLNEVRGKITTLLANGYSTPAAQQKFSPFFEEFAKGFDQVNQSLQGIGQYVRSVGDAFSQTDDQLGSNLG
;
A
#
# COMPACT_ATOMS: atom_id res chain seq x y z
N MET A 1 -22.45 19.01 25.50
CA MET A 1 -22.33 18.28 24.24
C MET A 1 -20.97 17.59 24.25
N PRO A 2 -20.84 16.31 23.84
CA PRO A 2 -19.54 15.68 23.76
C PRO A 2 -18.70 16.49 22.77
N ALA A 3 -17.55 16.99 23.21
CA ALA A 3 -16.56 17.55 22.31
C ALA A 3 -16.01 16.38 21.49
N TYR A 4 -16.61 16.11 20.33
CA TYR A 4 -15.95 15.33 19.30
C TYR A 4 -14.83 16.24 18.78
N THR A 5 -13.74 16.36 19.55
CA THR A 5 -12.44 16.70 18.97
C THR A 5 -12.13 15.53 18.06
N VAL A 6 -12.62 15.60 16.83
CA VAL A 6 -12.10 14.75 15.78
C VAL A 6 -10.60 14.93 15.87
N ASN A 7 -9.86 13.86 16.21
CA ASN A 7 -8.41 13.93 16.18
C ASN A 7 -7.98 13.86 14.71
N SER A 8 -8.36 14.89 13.96
CA SER A 8 -8.13 15.06 12.53
C SER A 8 -6.63 15.01 12.27
N ASP A 9 -5.84 15.57 13.19
CA ASP A 9 -4.38 15.56 13.16
C ASP A 9 -3.80 14.14 13.30
N GLU A 10 -4.26 13.35 14.28
CA GLU A 10 -3.83 11.95 14.44
C GLU A 10 -4.28 11.09 13.26
N THR A 11 -5.49 11.33 12.75
CA THR A 11 -6.03 10.62 11.59
C THR A 11 -5.20 10.93 10.35
N ALA A 12 -4.91 12.20 10.07
CA ALA A 12 -4.10 12.63 8.93
C ALA A 12 -2.64 12.16 9.04
N SER A 13 -2.04 12.25 10.23
CA SER A 13 -0.68 11.76 10.49
C SER A 13 -0.57 10.25 10.30
N THR A 14 -1.50 9.48 10.87
CA THR A 14 -1.55 8.02 10.72
C THR A 14 -1.79 7.63 9.26
N SER A 15 -2.67 8.35 8.58
CA SER A 15 -2.94 8.20 7.16
C SER A 15 -1.68 8.36 6.30
N GLN A 16 -0.91 9.42 6.56
CA GLN A 16 0.33 9.68 5.86
C GLN A 16 1.41 8.64 6.17
N ALA A 17 1.50 8.19 7.42
CA ALA A 17 2.42 7.13 7.81
C ALA A 17 2.11 5.81 7.08
N LEU A 18 0.83 5.41 7.02
CA LEU A 18 0.39 4.23 6.29
C LEU A 18 0.72 4.31 4.80
N LEU A 19 0.48 5.46 4.16
CA LEU A 19 0.86 5.67 2.76
C LEU A 19 2.37 5.50 2.53
N ASN A 20 3.19 6.01 3.43
CA ASN A 20 4.64 5.86 3.35
C ASN A 20 5.07 4.39 3.51
N ASP A 21 4.52 3.68 4.49
CA ASP A 21 4.80 2.26 4.73
C ASP A 21 4.41 1.40 3.52
N PHE A 22 3.28 1.73 2.87
CA PHE A 22 2.85 1.05 1.65
C PHE A 22 3.80 1.28 0.47
N SER A 23 4.31 2.51 0.31
CA SER A 23 5.33 2.79 -0.70
C SER A 23 6.59 1.95 -0.46
N GLN A 24 7.05 1.88 0.79
CA GLN A 24 8.22 1.07 1.16
C GLN A 24 8.00 -0.42 0.91
N LEU A 25 6.80 -0.92 1.22
CA LEU A 25 6.44 -2.31 0.95
C LEU A 25 6.44 -2.61 -0.55
N GLN A 26 5.87 -1.72 -1.36
CA GLN A 26 5.88 -1.85 -2.83
C GLN A 26 7.32 -1.90 -3.37
N ASP A 27 8.19 -1.02 -2.90
CA ASP A 27 9.62 -1.01 -3.28
C ASP A 27 10.31 -2.32 -2.91
N LYS A 28 10.07 -2.81 -1.68
CA LYS A 28 10.69 -4.05 -1.21
C LYS A 28 10.21 -5.26 -2.00
N LEU A 29 8.93 -5.30 -2.31
CA LEU A 29 8.36 -6.37 -3.11
C LEU A 29 8.89 -6.36 -4.55
N ASN A 30 9.08 -5.17 -5.15
CA ASN A 30 9.75 -5.02 -6.45
C ASN A 30 11.19 -5.52 -6.43
N GLU A 31 11.94 -5.24 -5.36
CA GLU A 31 13.30 -5.74 -5.16
C GLU A 31 13.31 -7.28 -5.12
N VAL A 32 12.38 -7.90 -4.38
CA VAL A 32 12.24 -9.37 -4.31
C VAL A 32 11.92 -9.95 -5.68
N ARG A 33 10.99 -9.34 -6.44
CA ARG A 33 10.68 -9.75 -7.81
C ARG A 33 11.92 -9.76 -8.69
N GLY A 34 12.70 -8.68 -8.66
CA GLY A 34 13.94 -8.56 -9.45
C GLY A 34 14.97 -9.62 -9.11
N LYS A 35 15.13 -9.95 -7.82
CA LYS A 35 16.02 -11.02 -7.36
C LYS A 35 15.58 -12.39 -7.88
N ILE A 36 14.29 -12.70 -7.82
CA ILE A 36 13.75 -13.97 -8.33
C ILE A 36 13.93 -14.06 -9.85
N THR A 37 13.61 -12.99 -10.59
CA THR A 37 13.82 -12.96 -12.05
C THR A 37 15.29 -13.16 -12.42
N THR A 38 16.22 -12.53 -11.68
CA THR A 38 17.66 -12.70 -11.87
C THR A 38 18.10 -14.13 -11.60
N LEU A 39 17.57 -14.75 -10.53
CA LEU A 39 17.87 -16.13 -10.15
C LEU A 39 17.39 -17.12 -11.24
N LEU A 40 16.21 -16.89 -11.81
CA LEU A 40 15.68 -17.70 -12.91
C LEU A 40 16.51 -17.55 -14.19
N ALA A 41 16.96 -16.33 -14.50
CA ALA A 41 17.77 -16.07 -15.68
C ALA A 41 19.19 -16.67 -15.56
N ASN A 42 19.82 -16.56 -14.39
CA ASN A 42 21.25 -16.83 -14.23
C ASN A 42 21.59 -18.10 -13.45
N GLY A 43 20.69 -18.63 -12.61
CA GLY A 43 20.98 -19.71 -11.66
C GLY A 43 20.19 -21.00 -11.87
N TYR A 44 18.99 -20.93 -12.46
CA TYR A 44 18.08 -22.06 -12.67
C TYR A 44 17.91 -22.40 -14.16
N SER A 45 18.99 -22.31 -14.95
CA SER A 45 18.99 -22.49 -16.41
C SER A 45 18.70 -23.92 -16.89
N THR A 46 18.47 -24.88 -15.99
CA THR A 46 18.10 -26.24 -16.37
C THR A 46 16.58 -26.36 -16.53
N PRO A 47 16.08 -27.01 -17.59
CA PRO A 47 14.64 -27.10 -17.87
C PRO A 47 13.81 -27.64 -16.70
N ALA A 48 14.33 -28.64 -15.98
CA ALA A 48 13.65 -29.24 -14.83
C ALA A 48 13.52 -28.28 -13.64
N ALA A 49 14.53 -27.45 -13.41
CA ALA A 49 14.53 -26.51 -12.30
C ALA A 49 13.59 -25.33 -12.60
N GLN A 50 13.55 -24.87 -13.85
CA GLN A 50 12.61 -23.86 -14.34
C GLN A 50 11.16 -24.34 -14.24
N GLN A 51 10.88 -25.60 -14.60
CA GLN A 51 9.54 -26.20 -14.51
C GLN A 51 9.01 -26.26 -13.07
N LYS A 52 9.90 -26.51 -12.10
CA LYS A 52 9.54 -26.52 -10.68
C LYS A 52 9.42 -25.14 -10.07
N PHE A 53 10.15 -24.15 -10.57
CA PHE A 53 10.16 -22.80 -10.02
C PHE A 53 9.08 -21.89 -10.62
N SER A 54 8.63 -22.14 -11.85
CA SER A 54 7.61 -21.35 -12.54
C SER A 54 6.31 -21.17 -11.73
N PRO A 55 5.74 -22.22 -11.10
CA PRO A 55 4.51 -22.08 -10.31
C PRO A 55 4.66 -21.13 -9.12
N PHE A 56 5.79 -21.21 -8.41
CA PHE A 56 6.09 -20.33 -7.27
C PHE A 56 6.22 -18.88 -7.72
N PHE A 57 6.83 -18.63 -8.89
CA PHE A 57 6.93 -17.28 -9.44
C PHE A 57 5.58 -16.72 -9.88
N GLU A 58 4.74 -17.53 -10.53
CA GLU A 58 3.39 -17.12 -10.94
C GLU A 58 2.51 -16.79 -9.73
N GLU A 59 2.57 -17.61 -8.68
CA GLU A 59 1.82 -17.37 -7.45
C GLU A 59 2.33 -16.12 -6.71
N PHE A 60 3.66 -15.94 -6.66
CA PHE A 60 4.26 -14.71 -6.16
C PHE A 60 3.81 -13.48 -6.95
N ALA A 61 3.83 -13.54 -8.29
CA ALA A 61 3.41 -12.43 -9.14
C ALA A 61 1.92 -12.07 -8.94
N LYS A 62 1.04 -13.07 -8.82
CA LYS A 62 -0.37 -12.86 -8.49
C LYS A 62 -0.55 -12.22 -7.11
N GLY A 63 0.12 -12.74 -6.09
CA GLY A 63 0.06 -12.18 -4.74
C GLY A 63 0.61 -10.74 -4.70
N PHE A 64 1.67 -10.47 -5.44
CA PHE A 64 2.26 -9.15 -5.60
C PHE A 64 1.27 -8.14 -6.20
N ASP A 65 0.60 -8.50 -7.29
CA ASP A 65 -0.40 -7.64 -7.93
C ASP A 65 -1.59 -7.39 -7.00
N GLN A 66 -2.04 -8.42 -6.29
CA GLN A 66 -3.15 -8.30 -5.34
C GLN A 66 -2.80 -7.43 -4.13
N VAL A 67 -1.57 -7.52 -3.62
CA VAL A 67 -1.08 -6.62 -2.57
C VAL A 67 -1.05 -5.19 -3.08
N ASN A 68 -0.44 -4.92 -4.24
CA ASN A 68 -0.39 -3.56 -4.79
C ASN A 68 -1.78 -2.94 -5.01
N GLN A 69 -2.74 -3.72 -5.53
CA GLN A 69 -4.13 -3.25 -5.68
C GLN A 69 -4.76 -2.92 -4.32
N SER A 70 -4.53 -3.77 -3.32
CA SER A 70 -5.03 -3.56 -1.97
C SER A 70 -4.41 -2.32 -1.32
N LEU A 71 -3.09 -2.12 -1.50
CA LEU A 71 -2.37 -0.93 -1.01
C LEU A 71 -2.90 0.36 -1.64
N GLN A 72 -3.17 0.35 -2.95
CA GLN A 72 -3.79 1.49 -3.64
C GLN A 72 -5.19 1.79 -3.09
N GLY A 73 -6.02 0.75 -2.91
CA GLY A 73 -7.37 0.91 -2.37
C GLY A 73 -7.38 1.47 -0.96
N ILE A 74 -6.48 0.98 -0.08
CA ILE A 74 -6.34 1.51 1.28
C ILE A 74 -5.85 2.96 1.21
N GLY A 75 -4.84 3.27 0.39
CA GLY A 75 -4.32 4.63 0.26
C GLY A 75 -5.38 5.63 -0.22
N GLN A 76 -6.22 5.24 -1.17
CA GLN A 76 -7.36 6.05 -1.62
C GLN A 76 -8.40 6.25 -0.51
N TYR A 77 -8.76 5.19 0.20
CA TYR A 77 -9.69 5.27 1.32
C TYR A 77 -9.18 6.22 2.42
N VAL A 78 -7.94 5.98 2.86
CA VAL A 78 -7.24 6.77 3.87
C VAL A 78 -7.19 8.25 3.50
N ARG A 79 -6.86 8.57 2.24
CA ARG A 79 -6.89 9.94 1.73
C ARG A 79 -8.29 10.54 1.73
N SER A 80 -9.30 9.79 1.28
CA SER A 80 -10.68 10.27 1.24
C SER A 80 -11.25 10.56 2.63
N VAL A 81 -10.85 9.78 3.64
CA VAL A 81 -11.24 10.01 5.03
C VAL A 81 -10.58 11.29 5.56
N GLY A 82 -9.29 11.50 5.31
CA GLY A 82 -8.61 12.74 5.65
C GLY A 82 -9.26 13.98 5.01
N ASP A 83 -9.57 13.91 3.72
CA ASP A 83 -10.22 15.00 2.98
C ASP A 83 -11.62 15.32 3.54
N ALA A 84 -12.41 14.29 3.88
CA ALA A 84 -13.74 14.45 4.46
C ALA A 84 -13.70 15.09 5.86
N PHE A 85 -12.73 14.72 6.69
CA PHE A 85 -12.54 15.33 8.00
C PHE A 85 -12.08 16.78 7.90
N SER A 86 -11.14 17.10 7.01
CA SER A 86 -10.71 18.49 6.76
C SER A 86 -11.89 19.36 6.33
N GLN A 87 -12.71 18.88 5.38
CA GLN A 87 -13.89 19.63 4.93
C GLN A 87 -14.93 19.83 6.04
N THR A 88 -15.10 18.83 6.90
CA THR A 88 -16.03 18.92 8.03
C THR A 88 -15.54 19.95 9.05
N ASP A 89 -14.24 19.97 9.36
CA ASP A 89 -13.64 20.94 10.27
C ASP A 89 -13.70 22.37 9.72
N ASP A 90 -13.39 22.57 8.44
CA ASP A 90 -13.52 23.86 7.76
C ASP A 90 -14.96 24.39 7.83
N GLN A 91 -15.95 23.51 7.62
CA GLN A 91 -17.36 23.88 7.73
C GLN A 91 -17.77 24.21 9.17
N LEU A 92 -17.31 23.46 10.17
CA LEU A 92 -17.57 23.78 11.57
C LEU A 92 -16.92 25.12 11.96
N GLY A 93 -15.64 25.32 11.62
CA GLY A 93 -14.91 26.56 11.86
C GLY A 93 -15.58 27.77 11.21
N SER A 94 -16.08 27.62 9.99
CA SER A 94 -16.79 28.70 9.28
C SER A 94 -18.20 29.00 9.84
N ASN A 95 -18.80 28.10 10.61
CA ASN A 95 -20.10 28.32 11.28
C ASN A 95 -19.97 28.84 12.72
N LEU A 96 -18.77 28.72 13.31
CA LEU A 96 -18.45 29.16 14.68
C LEU A 96 -17.78 30.55 14.73
N GLY A 97 -17.34 31.09 13.59
CA GLY A 97 -16.87 32.49 13.43
C GLY A 97 -17.94 33.40 12.83
#